data_AF-A0A4C1YTQ3-F1
#
_entry.id   AF-A0A4C1YTQ3-F1
#
_cell.length_a   1.000
_cell.length_b   1.000
_cell.length_c   1.000
_cell.angle_alpha   90.00
_cell.angle_beta   90.00
_cell.angle_gamma   90.00
#
_symmetry.space_group_name_H-M   'P 1'
#
loop_
_entity.id
_entity.type
_entity.pdbx_description
1 polymer ?
#
loop_
_entity_poly.entity_id
_entity_poly.type
_entity_poly.pdbx_seq_one_letter_code
_entity_poly.pdbx_strand_id
1 'polypeptide(L)'
;MLDAVQRSVALKACRAFRTLSLHSALILSRLLPIDIRVREVAWLYEVKRGKDLGDTFVNRELEKPVCFGNLPHPAHVPEIGYESVQDLDSQTVDRLAVVGPQIYTDGSRIEGKVGAALTEWWDGEETWYSTLRLNPFCTVFQAEMIALQRAIRSVKNGKDGLVNIFSDFKSSLEVLTGPRTYRPLAHKARRDIFEIVAEGRAVRLFCVRAHAGIAGNERADELARRAALTKKTAADYDKFPLSYVKKVIKAASLGE
;
A
#
# COMPACT_ATOMS: atom_id res chain seq x y z
N MET A 1 39.52 4.65 -14.46
CA MET A 1 38.77 3.89 -15.51
C MET A 1 37.27 4.17 -15.45
N LEU A 2 36.63 4.05 -14.29
CA LEU A 2 35.19 4.31 -14.08
C LEU A 2 34.76 5.73 -14.49
N ASP A 3 35.50 6.75 -14.07
CA ASP A 3 35.22 8.15 -14.37
C ASP A 3 35.23 8.47 -15.86
N ALA A 4 36.14 7.86 -16.62
CA ALA A 4 36.24 8.07 -18.07
C ALA A 4 35.02 7.50 -18.79
N VAL A 5 34.58 6.30 -18.39
CA VAL A 5 33.38 5.65 -18.93
C VAL A 5 32.14 6.47 -18.56
N GLN A 6 31.99 6.85 -17.30
CA GLN A 6 30.84 7.63 -16.84
C GLN A 6 30.77 8.99 -17.54
N ARG A 7 31.90 9.68 -17.70
CA ARG A 7 31.99 10.94 -18.45
C ARG A 7 31.50 10.76 -19.88
N SER A 8 31.89 9.69 -20.55
CA SER A 8 31.47 9.43 -21.93
C SER A 8 29.95 9.29 -22.07
N VAL A 9 29.29 8.66 -21.08
CA VAL A 9 27.83 8.52 -21.03
C VAL A 9 27.17 9.85 -20.68
N ALA A 10 27.69 10.57 -19.68
CA ALA A 10 27.14 11.84 -19.23
C ALA A 10 27.19 12.90 -20.36
N LEU A 11 28.31 13.00 -21.09
CA LEU A 11 28.45 13.91 -22.24
C LEU A 11 27.42 13.61 -23.34
N LYS A 12 27.15 12.33 -23.63
CA LYS A 12 26.13 11.93 -24.59
C LYS A 12 24.71 12.27 -24.10
N ALA A 13 24.45 12.07 -22.81
CA ALA A 13 23.16 12.37 -22.21
C ALA A 13 22.81 13.87 -22.27
N CYS A 14 23.77 14.75 -22.02
CA CYS A 14 23.57 16.21 -22.10
C CYS A 14 23.97 16.84 -23.43
N ARG A 15 24.37 16.04 -24.44
CA ARG A 15 24.87 16.50 -25.76
C ARG A 15 25.96 17.57 -25.65
N ALA A 16 26.87 17.42 -24.68
CA ALA A 16 27.93 18.39 -24.40
C ALA A 16 29.20 18.15 -25.24
N PHE A 17 30.01 19.20 -25.36
CA PHE A 17 31.33 19.11 -25.98
C PHE A 17 32.28 18.18 -25.22
N ARG A 18 33.22 17.56 -25.94
CA ARG A 18 34.23 16.66 -25.38
C ARG A 18 35.16 17.32 -24.37
N THR A 19 35.23 18.64 -24.32
CA THR A 19 36.04 19.43 -23.37
C THR A 19 35.38 19.57 -22.00
N LEU A 20 34.08 19.29 -21.88
CA LEU A 20 33.34 19.51 -20.65
C LEU A 20 33.79 18.55 -19.54
N SER A 21 34.02 19.08 -18.33
CA SER A 21 34.52 18.31 -17.19
C SER A 21 33.53 17.23 -16.74
N LEU A 22 33.99 16.17 -16.07
CA LEU A 22 33.09 15.13 -15.54
C LEU A 22 32.05 15.73 -14.58
N HIS A 23 32.50 16.56 -13.62
CA HIS A 23 31.62 17.17 -12.62
C HIS A 23 30.50 18.00 -13.28
N SER A 24 30.85 18.85 -14.25
CA SER A 24 29.87 19.60 -15.02
C SER A 24 28.93 18.69 -15.81
N ALA A 25 29.44 17.60 -16.40
CA ALA A 25 28.63 16.67 -17.18
C ALA A 25 27.59 15.97 -16.30
N LEU A 26 27.99 15.54 -15.09
CA LEU A 26 27.12 14.90 -14.11
C LEU A 26 26.00 15.83 -13.64
N ILE A 27 26.32 17.08 -13.31
CA ILE A 27 25.32 18.09 -12.90
C ILE A 27 24.32 18.33 -14.03
N LEU A 28 24.79 18.58 -15.25
CA LEU A 28 23.92 18.87 -16.41
C LEU A 28 23.05 17.67 -16.79
N SER A 29 23.57 16.45 -16.67
CA SER A 29 22.83 15.22 -16.95
C SER A 29 21.99 14.71 -15.77
N ARG A 30 22.07 15.36 -14.59
CA ARG A 30 21.44 14.93 -13.33
C ARG A 30 21.83 13.49 -12.94
N LEU A 31 23.06 13.10 -13.24
CA LEU A 31 23.62 11.80 -12.88
C LEU A 31 24.46 11.91 -11.60
N LEU A 32 24.33 10.92 -10.72
CA LEU A 32 25.19 10.77 -9.55
C LEU A 32 26.52 10.11 -9.95
N PRO A 33 27.64 10.44 -9.28
CA PRO A 33 28.89 9.69 -9.40
C PRO A 33 28.68 8.17 -9.30
N ILE A 34 29.37 7.41 -10.14
CA ILE A 34 29.11 5.97 -10.31
C ILE A 34 29.46 5.16 -9.06
N ASP A 35 30.49 5.57 -8.33
CA ASP A 35 30.89 5.00 -7.05
C ASP A 35 29.77 5.13 -6.00
N ILE A 36 29.09 6.28 -5.92
CA ILE A 36 27.92 6.50 -5.07
C ILE A 36 26.78 5.58 -5.52
N ARG A 37 26.50 5.50 -6.82
CA ARG A 37 25.45 4.62 -7.36
C ARG A 37 25.70 3.15 -7.06
N VAL A 38 26.94 2.68 -7.17
CA VAL A 38 27.33 1.30 -6.86
C VAL A 38 27.11 1.02 -5.37
N ARG A 39 27.50 1.96 -4.49
CA ARG A 39 27.28 1.85 -3.04
C ARG A 39 25.79 1.76 -2.69
N GLU A 40 24.96 2.64 -3.25
CA GLU A 40 23.50 2.59 -3.05
C GLU A 40 22.89 1.25 -3.45
N VAL A 41 23.33 0.69 -4.59
CA VAL A 41 22.84 -0.60 -5.09
C VAL A 41 23.30 -1.75 -4.18
N ALA A 42 24.55 -1.73 -3.72
CA ALA A 42 25.07 -2.71 -2.79
C ALA A 42 24.31 -2.70 -1.46
N TRP A 43 24.08 -1.52 -0.87
CA TRP A 43 23.27 -1.38 0.34
C TRP A 43 21.83 -1.87 0.14
N LEU A 44 21.20 -1.54 -1.00
CA LEU A 44 19.84 -1.99 -1.28
C LEU A 44 19.76 -3.52 -1.41
N TYR A 45 20.80 -4.16 -1.97
CA TYR A 45 20.91 -5.60 -2.05
C TYR A 45 20.98 -6.25 -0.66
N GLU A 46 21.80 -5.69 0.23
CA GLU A 46 21.96 -6.21 1.60
C GLU A 46 20.67 -6.08 2.43
N VAL A 47 19.98 -4.94 2.34
CA VAL A 47 18.68 -4.76 3.02
C VAL A 47 17.63 -5.74 2.50
N LYS A 48 17.60 -6.04 1.19
CA LYS A 48 16.69 -7.05 0.64
C LYS A 48 16.95 -8.46 1.20
N ARG A 49 18.20 -8.77 1.55
CA ARG A 49 18.57 -10.03 2.21
C ARG A 49 18.26 -10.06 3.70
N GLY A 50 17.83 -8.94 4.27
CA GLY A 50 17.52 -8.81 5.70
C GLY A 50 18.74 -8.44 6.55
N LYS A 51 19.80 -7.88 5.95
CA LYS A 51 20.85 -7.24 6.73
C LYS A 51 20.46 -5.79 7.05
N ASP A 52 20.78 -5.36 8.25
CA ASP A 52 20.55 -3.97 8.66
C ASP A 52 21.61 -3.04 8.06
N LEU A 53 21.21 -1.81 7.76
CA LEU A 53 22.10 -0.73 7.33
C LEU A 53 22.49 0.10 8.56
N GLY A 54 23.51 -0.35 9.28
CA GLY A 54 23.88 0.21 10.59
C GLY A 54 22.70 0.18 11.56
N ASP A 55 22.54 1.24 12.36
CA ASP A 55 21.44 1.33 13.35
C ASP A 55 20.07 1.69 12.74
N THR A 56 20.02 1.98 11.44
CA THR A 56 18.85 2.62 10.80
C THR A 56 17.61 1.73 10.71
N PHE A 57 17.81 0.41 10.59
CA PHE A 57 16.75 -0.58 10.42
C PHE A 57 16.66 -1.59 11.57
N VAL A 58 17.42 -1.40 12.65
CA VAL A 58 17.45 -2.31 13.80
C VAL A 58 16.03 -2.56 14.32
N ASN A 59 15.68 -3.84 14.48
CA ASN A 59 14.36 -4.31 14.91
C ASN A 59 13.18 -3.89 13.99
N ARG A 60 13.43 -3.61 12.71
CA ARG A 60 12.38 -3.28 11.73
C ARG A 60 12.43 -4.24 10.56
N GLU A 61 11.26 -4.66 10.09
CA GLU A 61 11.17 -5.59 8.97
C GLU A 61 10.83 -4.90 7.66
N LEU A 62 11.52 -5.29 6.58
CA LEU A 62 11.11 -4.96 5.22
C LEU A 62 9.82 -5.69 4.87
N GLU A 63 8.86 -5.00 4.25
CA GLU A 63 7.72 -5.65 3.59
C GLU A 63 8.23 -6.46 2.39
N LYS A 64 8.40 -7.78 2.61
CA LYS A 64 8.89 -8.70 1.58
C LYS A 64 7.72 -9.21 0.72
N PRO A 65 7.92 -9.33 -0.61
CA PRO A 65 6.98 -10.02 -1.46
C PRO A 65 6.76 -11.47 -1.02
N VAL A 66 5.57 -12.00 -1.24
CA VAL A 66 5.26 -13.42 -1.04
C VAL A 66 6.12 -14.25 -1.99
N CYS A 67 6.76 -15.28 -1.45
CA CYS A 67 7.57 -16.19 -2.25
C CYS A 67 6.69 -16.92 -3.27
N PHE A 68 7.22 -17.13 -4.47
CA PHE A 68 6.50 -17.78 -5.57
C PHE A 68 5.89 -19.14 -5.16
N GLY A 69 6.64 -19.96 -4.42
CA GLY A 69 6.15 -21.26 -3.93
C GLY A 69 4.99 -21.20 -2.94
N ASN A 70 4.71 -20.03 -2.34
CA ASN A 70 3.59 -19.83 -1.41
C ASN A 70 2.36 -19.21 -2.11
N LEU A 71 2.44 -18.94 -3.41
CA LEU A 71 1.30 -18.48 -4.17
C LEU A 71 0.35 -19.65 -4.46
N PRO A 72 -0.98 -19.44 -4.39
CA PRO A 72 -1.93 -20.47 -4.80
C PRO A 72 -1.74 -20.83 -6.27
N HIS A 73 -2.02 -22.08 -6.59
CA HIS A 73 -2.08 -22.53 -7.98
C HIS A 73 -3.13 -21.70 -8.74
N PRO A 74 -2.89 -21.31 -10.01
CA PRO A 74 -3.84 -20.47 -10.78
C PRO A 74 -5.28 -20.99 -10.80
N ALA A 75 -5.47 -22.31 -10.81
CA ALA A 75 -6.81 -22.94 -10.76
C ALA A 75 -7.55 -22.78 -9.42
N HIS A 76 -6.84 -22.40 -8.35
CA HIS A 76 -7.41 -22.18 -7.00
C HIS A 76 -7.49 -20.69 -6.64
N VAL A 77 -7.20 -19.79 -7.60
CA VAL A 77 -7.34 -18.36 -7.37
C VAL A 77 -8.83 -18.01 -7.49
N PRO A 78 -9.47 -17.48 -6.42
CA PRO A 78 -10.85 -17.06 -6.53
C PRO A 78 -10.98 -15.92 -7.55
N GLU A 79 -12.01 -15.97 -8.38
CA GLU A 79 -12.40 -14.84 -9.21
C GLU A 79 -12.98 -13.75 -8.31
N ILE A 80 -12.17 -12.74 -8.02
CA ILE A 80 -12.58 -11.59 -7.22
C ILE A 80 -12.73 -10.40 -8.16
N GLY A 81 -13.95 -9.91 -8.30
CA GLY A 81 -14.25 -8.66 -9.00
C GLY A 81 -14.50 -7.51 -8.01
N TYR A 82 -14.54 -6.29 -8.54
CA TYR A 82 -15.11 -5.15 -7.84
C TYR A 82 -15.98 -4.35 -8.81
N GLU A 83 -16.98 -3.66 -8.29
CA GLU A 83 -17.85 -2.78 -9.06
C GLU A 83 -17.52 -1.31 -8.76
N SER A 84 -17.47 -0.45 -9.78
CA SER A 84 -17.25 0.99 -9.57
C SER A 84 -18.58 1.72 -9.38
N VAL A 85 -18.66 2.53 -8.34
CA VAL A 85 -19.86 3.26 -7.94
C VAL A 85 -19.52 4.74 -7.80
N GLN A 86 -20.28 5.60 -8.46
CA GLN A 86 -20.06 7.05 -8.41
C GLN A 86 -20.68 7.64 -7.14
N ASP A 87 -21.96 7.34 -6.92
CA ASP A 87 -22.75 7.79 -5.77
C ASP A 87 -23.53 6.61 -5.18
N LEU A 88 -23.76 6.63 -3.87
CA LEU A 88 -24.53 5.59 -3.16
C LEU A 88 -25.93 6.11 -2.80
N ASP A 89 -26.64 6.63 -3.80
CA ASP A 89 -28.03 7.06 -3.64
C ASP A 89 -28.99 5.85 -3.54
N SER A 90 -30.22 6.08 -3.07
CA SER A 90 -31.21 5.00 -2.90
C SER A 90 -31.43 4.19 -4.19
N GLN A 91 -31.40 4.86 -5.35
CA GLN A 91 -31.53 4.20 -6.65
C GLN A 91 -30.34 3.29 -6.97
N THR A 92 -29.12 3.68 -6.64
CA THR A 92 -27.92 2.87 -6.86
C THR A 92 -27.85 1.70 -5.88
N VAL A 93 -28.24 1.90 -4.62
CA VAL A 93 -28.36 0.83 -3.61
C VAL A 93 -29.35 -0.23 -4.08
N ASP A 94 -30.53 0.18 -4.56
CA ASP A 94 -31.56 -0.72 -5.09
C ASP A 94 -31.08 -1.44 -6.36
N ARG A 95 -30.45 -0.72 -7.30
CA ARG A 95 -29.92 -1.32 -8.54
C ARG A 95 -28.83 -2.35 -8.27
N LEU A 96 -27.94 -2.06 -7.31
CA LEU A 96 -26.83 -2.94 -6.95
C LEU A 96 -27.26 -4.06 -5.99
N ALA A 97 -28.51 -4.03 -5.51
CA ALA A 97 -29.03 -4.90 -4.47
C ALA A 97 -28.05 -5.02 -3.28
N VAL A 98 -27.58 -3.86 -2.78
CA VAL A 98 -26.68 -3.81 -1.63
C VAL A 98 -27.50 -4.12 -0.39
N VAL A 99 -27.45 -5.39 0.05
CA VAL A 99 -28.11 -5.89 1.26
C VAL A 99 -27.05 -6.35 2.25
N GLY A 100 -27.32 -6.20 3.54
CA GLY A 100 -26.42 -6.61 4.62
C GLY A 100 -25.46 -5.50 5.07
N PRO A 101 -24.45 -5.85 5.88
CA PRO A 101 -23.52 -4.87 6.44
C PRO A 101 -22.69 -4.21 5.34
N GLN A 102 -22.39 -2.93 5.55
CA GLN A 102 -21.53 -2.13 4.68
C GLN A 102 -20.28 -1.74 5.45
N ILE A 103 -19.11 -2.13 4.96
CA ILE A 103 -17.83 -1.77 5.56
C ILE A 103 -17.11 -0.78 4.65
N TYR A 104 -16.79 0.40 5.16
CA TYR A 104 -15.98 1.39 4.46
C TYR A 104 -14.56 1.35 5.00
N THR A 105 -13.58 1.52 4.13
CA THR A 105 -12.16 1.48 4.49
C THR A 105 -11.40 2.66 3.91
N ASP A 106 -10.50 3.25 4.69
CA ASP A 106 -9.63 4.34 4.22
C ASP A 106 -8.24 4.32 4.89
N GLY A 107 -7.26 4.89 4.21
CA GLY A 107 -5.87 5.03 4.65
C GLY A 107 -5.34 6.46 4.51
N SER A 108 -4.93 7.07 5.62
CA SER A 108 -4.44 8.45 5.62
C SER A 108 -2.96 8.57 5.95
N ARG A 109 -2.30 9.53 5.29
CA ARG A 109 -0.98 10.04 5.68
C ARG A 109 -1.04 11.55 5.83
N ILE A 110 -0.84 12.02 7.06
CA ILE A 110 -0.88 13.44 7.42
C ILE A 110 0.28 13.76 8.37
N GLU A 111 0.98 14.87 8.12
CA GLU A 111 2.12 15.34 8.93
C GLU A 111 3.22 14.27 9.16
N GLY A 112 3.45 13.42 8.15
CA GLY A 112 4.43 12.33 8.25
C GLY A 112 3.99 11.15 9.11
N LYS A 113 2.80 11.19 9.72
CA LYS A 113 2.17 10.07 10.44
C LYS A 113 1.21 9.33 9.51
N VAL A 114 0.94 8.06 9.81
CA VAL A 114 0.14 7.18 8.97
C VAL A 114 -0.90 6.48 9.82
N GLY A 115 -2.15 6.49 9.36
CA GLY A 115 -3.27 5.85 10.02
C GLY A 115 -4.18 5.21 8.99
N ALA A 116 -4.99 4.26 9.43
CA ALA A 116 -6.00 3.63 8.60
C ALA A 116 -7.26 3.38 9.44
N ALA A 117 -8.40 3.21 8.79
CA ALA A 117 -9.65 2.94 9.51
C ALA A 117 -10.60 2.10 8.68
N LEU A 118 -11.52 1.46 9.39
CA LEU A 118 -12.72 0.86 8.83
C LEU A 118 -13.93 1.18 9.69
N THR A 119 -15.08 1.34 9.05
CA THR A 119 -16.37 1.62 9.69
C THR A 119 -17.38 0.63 9.14
N GLU A 120 -18.18 0.04 10.01
CA GLU A 120 -19.28 -0.86 9.67
C GLU A 120 -20.59 -0.12 9.87
N TRP A 121 -21.49 -0.26 8.90
CA TRP A 121 -22.77 0.40 8.86
C TRP A 121 -23.88 -0.60 8.57
N TRP A 122 -25.02 -0.41 9.21
CA TRP A 122 -26.25 -1.15 8.97
C TRP A 122 -27.42 -0.18 8.91
N ASP A 123 -28.19 -0.24 7.82
CA ASP A 123 -29.38 0.61 7.60
C ASP A 123 -29.12 2.12 7.81
N GLY A 124 -27.97 2.60 7.32
CA GLY A 124 -27.59 4.01 7.39
C GLY A 124 -26.96 4.47 8.71
N GLU A 125 -26.82 3.59 9.70
CA GLU A 125 -26.23 3.90 11.01
C GLU A 125 -24.88 3.20 11.23
N GLU A 126 -23.91 3.89 11.86
CA GLU A 126 -22.60 3.33 12.23
C GLU A 126 -22.79 2.31 13.37
N THR A 127 -22.51 1.03 13.11
CA THR A 127 -22.60 -0.04 14.11
C THR A 127 -21.30 -0.22 14.86
N TRP A 128 -20.18 -0.08 14.15
CA TRP A 128 -18.85 -0.34 14.69
C TRP A 128 -17.77 0.36 13.88
N TYR A 129 -16.62 0.65 14.50
CA TYR A 129 -15.45 1.13 13.79
C TYR A 129 -14.15 0.62 14.39
N SER A 130 -13.10 0.64 13.59
CA SER A 130 -11.74 0.38 14.04
C SER A 130 -10.75 1.32 13.40
N THR A 131 -9.78 1.75 14.19
CA THR A 131 -8.67 2.59 13.77
C THR A 131 -7.37 1.81 13.89
N LEU A 132 -6.43 2.07 13.00
CA LEU A 132 -5.12 1.43 12.98
C LEU A 132 -4.07 2.52 12.90
N ARG A 133 -3.06 2.44 13.77
CA ARG A 133 -1.87 3.30 13.67
C ARG A 133 -0.81 2.54 12.90
N LEU A 134 -0.24 3.17 11.89
CA LEU A 134 0.90 2.62 11.17
C LEU A 134 2.17 3.40 11.54
N ASN A 135 3.32 2.78 11.34
CA ASN A 135 4.58 3.46 11.52
C ASN A 135 4.76 4.60 10.48
N PRO A 136 5.32 5.77 10.85
CA PRO A 136 5.56 6.90 9.94
C PRO A 136 6.25 6.60 8.59
N PHE A 137 7.04 5.54 8.49
CA PHE A 137 7.65 5.16 7.21
C PHE A 137 6.70 4.48 6.23
N CYS A 138 5.50 4.07 6.67
CA CYS A 138 4.51 3.42 5.83
C CYS A 138 4.01 4.38 4.73
N THR A 139 3.52 3.81 3.64
CA THR A 139 2.87 4.56 2.55
C THR A 139 1.35 4.62 2.75
N VAL A 140 0.69 5.57 2.08
CA VAL A 140 -0.78 5.58 1.94
C VAL A 140 -1.27 4.25 1.40
N PHE A 141 -0.64 3.72 0.34
CA PHE A 141 -0.95 2.39 -0.20
C PHE A 141 -0.93 1.27 0.87
N GLN A 142 0.04 1.28 1.80
CA GLN A 142 0.06 0.28 2.89
C GLN A 142 -1.06 0.51 3.91
N ALA A 143 -1.43 1.76 4.18
CA ALA A 143 -2.56 2.12 5.05
C ALA A 143 -3.90 1.63 4.45
N GLU A 144 -4.12 1.90 3.17
CA GLU A 144 -5.29 1.44 2.43
C GLU A 144 -5.40 -0.08 2.41
N MET A 145 -4.29 -0.74 2.07
CA MET A 145 -4.25 -2.19 1.97
C MET A 145 -4.42 -2.87 3.34
N ILE A 146 -3.95 -2.28 4.44
CA ILE A 146 -4.18 -2.83 5.78
C ILE A 146 -5.63 -2.62 6.22
N ALA A 147 -6.26 -1.49 5.89
CA ALA A 147 -7.69 -1.27 6.17
C ALA A 147 -8.55 -2.31 5.45
N LEU A 148 -8.32 -2.49 4.15
CA LEU A 148 -9.00 -3.49 3.33
C LEU A 148 -8.79 -4.91 3.84
N GLN A 149 -7.54 -5.28 4.19
CA GLN A 149 -7.25 -6.59 4.76
C GLN A 149 -7.93 -6.78 6.12
N ARG A 150 -8.03 -5.73 6.95
CA ARG A 150 -8.69 -5.80 8.26
C ARG A 150 -10.21 -5.92 8.13
N ALA A 151 -10.81 -5.25 7.16
CA ALA A 151 -12.23 -5.38 6.81
C ALA A 151 -12.56 -6.80 6.34
N ILE A 152 -11.78 -7.36 5.41
CA ILE A 152 -11.99 -8.76 4.98
C ILE A 152 -11.83 -9.73 6.16
N ARG A 153 -10.88 -9.45 7.06
CA ARG A 153 -10.68 -10.27 8.26
C ARG A 153 -11.82 -10.13 9.27
N SER A 154 -12.45 -8.95 9.40
CA SER A 154 -13.64 -8.81 10.25
C SER A 154 -14.80 -9.60 9.67
N VAL A 155 -15.01 -9.57 8.35
CA VAL A 155 -16.01 -10.41 7.68
C VAL A 155 -15.75 -11.89 7.94
N LYS A 156 -14.49 -12.35 7.80
CA LYS A 156 -14.11 -13.74 8.07
C LYS A 156 -14.51 -14.17 9.49
N ASN A 157 -14.27 -13.32 10.49
CA ASN A 157 -14.61 -13.62 11.88
C ASN A 157 -16.09 -13.39 12.22
N GLY A 158 -16.83 -12.72 11.34
CA GLY A 158 -18.27 -12.47 11.47
C GLY A 158 -19.11 -13.67 11.05
N LYS A 159 -20.43 -13.49 11.07
CA LYS A 159 -21.41 -14.54 10.73
C LYS A 159 -22.29 -14.19 9.53
N ASP A 160 -22.19 -12.96 9.04
CA ASP A 160 -23.02 -12.47 7.95
C ASP A 160 -22.74 -13.25 6.66
N GLY A 161 -23.83 -13.66 5.99
CA GLY A 161 -23.76 -14.42 4.74
C GLY A 161 -23.24 -13.60 3.57
N LEU A 162 -23.46 -12.28 3.58
CA LEU A 162 -23.00 -11.35 2.56
C LEU A 162 -22.55 -10.04 3.23
N VAL A 163 -21.36 -9.56 2.90
CA VAL A 163 -20.87 -8.24 3.32
C VAL A 163 -20.36 -7.44 2.14
N ASN A 164 -20.67 -6.14 2.13
CA ASN A 164 -20.27 -5.20 1.09
C ASN A 164 -19.11 -4.34 1.61
N ILE A 165 -17.97 -4.37 0.94
CA ILE A 165 -16.78 -3.58 1.32
C ILE A 165 -16.56 -2.48 0.28
N PHE A 166 -16.51 -1.23 0.75
CA PHE A 166 -16.32 -0.03 -0.05
C PHE A 166 -14.94 0.57 0.23
N SER A 167 -14.19 0.88 -0.82
CA SER A 167 -12.91 1.58 -0.75
C SER A 167 -12.83 2.58 -1.89
N ASP A 168 -12.24 3.75 -1.66
CA ASP A 168 -11.99 4.74 -2.71
C ASP A 168 -10.63 4.53 -3.41
N PHE A 169 -9.79 3.64 -2.88
CA PHE A 169 -8.45 3.44 -3.38
C PHE A 169 -8.37 2.33 -4.42
N LYS A 170 -8.69 2.69 -5.67
CA LYS A 170 -8.70 1.79 -6.84
C LYS A 170 -7.47 0.87 -6.93
N SER A 171 -6.27 1.38 -6.66
CA SER A 171 -5.05 0.56 -6.79
C SER A 171 -4.94 -0.56 -5.75
N SER A 172 -5.56 -0.42 -4.57
CA SER A 172 -5.69 -1.52 -3.60
C SER A 172 -6.61 -2.61 -4.14
N LEU A 173 -7.74 -2.23 -4.72
CA LEU A 173 -8.69 -3.16 -5.33
C LEU A 173 -8.10 -3.86 -6.56
N GLU A 174 -7.38 -3.15 -7.43
CA GLU A 174 -6.69 -3.74 -8.59
C GLU A 174 -5.62 -4.76 -8.15
N VAL A 175 -4.86 -4.47 -7.08
CA VAL A 175 -3.91 -5.42 -6.51
C VAL A 175 -4.60 -6.62 -5.86
N LEU A 176 -5.77 -6.42 -5.26
CA LEU A 176 -6.55 -7.51 -4.66
C LEU A 176 -7.24 -8.39 -5.69
N THR A 177 -7.71 -7.83 -6.81
CA THR A 177 -8.47 -8.53 -7.86
C THR A 177 -7.63 -9.06 -9.02
N GLY A 178 -6.39 -8.58 -9.18
CA GLY A 178 -5.52 -9.01 -10.28
C GLY A 178 -5.21 -10.53 -10.30
N PRO A 179 -4.77 -11.11 -11.42
CA PRO A 179 -4.57 -12.57 -11.52
C PRO A 179 -3.48 -13.10 -10.58
N ARG A 180 -2.47 -12.28 -10.25
CA ARG A 180 -1.40 -12.63 -9.31
C ARG A 180 -1.09 -11.45 -8.41
N THR A 181 -0.88 -11.71 -7.12
CA THR A 181 -0.38 -10.70 -6.18
C THR A 181 0.78 -11.26 -5.39
N TYR A 182 1.89 -10.53 -5.39
CA TYR A 182 3.05 -10.81 -4.55
C TYR A 182 3.02 -9.97 -3.27
N ARG A 183 1.99 -9.14 -3.08
CA ARG A 183 1.86 -8.28 -1.91
C ARG A 183 1.36 -9.10 -0.73
N PRO A 184 2.05 -9.09 0.43
CA PRO A 184 1.69 -9.96 1.55
C PRO A 184 0.32 -9.66 2.13
N LEU A 185 -0.08 -8.38 2.20
CA LEU A 185 -1.41 -8.00 2.71
C LEU A 185 -2.53 -8.44 1.76
N ALA A 186 -2.37 -8.22 0.45
CA ALA A 186 -3.35 -8.66 -0.55
C ALA A 186 -3.43 -10.20 -0.62
N HIS A 187 -2.30 -10.91 -0.50
CA HIS A 187 -2.29 -12.38 -0.44
C HIS A 187 -3.06 -12.90 0.78
N LYS A 188 -2.85 -12.31 1.97
CA LYS A 188 -3.64 -12.64 3.17
C LYS A 188 -5.14 -12.36 2.96
N ALA A 189 -5.47 -11.20 2.41
CA ALA A 189 -6.85 -10.83 2.11
C ALA A 189 -7.53 -11.82 1.14
N ARG A 190 -6.85 -12.26 0.08
CA ARG A 190 -7.38 -13.28 -0.84
C ARG A 190 -7.61 -14.62 -0.17
N ARG A 191 -6.68 -15.05 0.68
CA ARG A 191 -6.83 -16.28 1.44
C ARG A 191 -8.06 -16.19 2.36
N ASP A 192 -8.22 -15.07 3.04
CA ASP A 192 -9.39 -14.84 3.89
C ASP A 192 -10.70 -14.83 3.06
N ILE A 193 -10.72 -14.22 1.87
CA ILE A 193 -11.88 -14.29 0.93
C ILE A 193 -12.15 -15.73 0.50
N PHE A 194 -11.13 -16.50 0.14
CA PHE A 194 -11.28 -17.89 -0.27
C PHE A 194 -11.92 -18.74 0.83
N GLU A 195 -11.49 -18.56 2.08
CA GLU A 195 -12.07 -19.25 3.23
C GLU A 195 -13.53 -18.82 3.47
N ILE A 196 -13.85 -17.53 3.35
CA ILE A 196 -15.24 -17.03 3.45
C ILE A 196 -16.13 -17.69 2.38
N VAL A 197 -15.67 -17.77 1.14
CA VAL A 197 -16.42 -18.39 0.03
C VAL A 197 -16.58 -19.90 0.25
N ALA A 198 -15.57 -20.57 0.78
CA ALA A 198 -15.64 -21.99 1.11
C ALA A 198 -16.68 -22.31 2.20
N GLU A 199 -16.98 -21.33 3.08
CA GLU A 199 -18.04 -21.42 4.09
C GLU A 199 -19.44 -21.07 3.54
N GLY A 200 -19.58 -20.80 2.24
CA GLY A 200 -20.85 -20.44 1.61
C GLY A 200 -21.25 -18.98 1.83
N ARG A 201 -20.32 -18.12 2.23
CA ARG A 201 -20.52 -16.68 2.45
C ARG A 201 -19.91 -15.87 1.31
N ALA A 202 -20.29 -14.61 1.17
CA ALA A 202 -19.86 -13.76 0.07
C ALA A 202 -19.32 -12.40 0.54
N VAL A 203 -18.30 -11.92 -0.16
CA VAL A 203 -17.77 -10.55 -0.03
C VAL A 203 -17.92 -9.86 -1.37
N ARG A 204 -18.63 -8.73 -1.40
CA ARG A 204 -18.70 -7.86 -2.58
C ARG A 204 -17.80 -6.66 -2.36
N LEU A 205 -16.99 -6.34 -3.36
CA LEU A 205 -16.07 -5.20 -3.33
C LEU A 205 -16.59 -4.10 -4.22
N PHE A 206 -16.54 -2.87 -3.72
CA PHE A 206 -16.97 -1.68 -4.43
C PHE A 206 -15.89 -0.61 -4.39
N CYS A 207 -15.63 0.00 -5.55
CA CYS A 207 -14.79 1.18 -5.67
C CYS A 207 -15.70 2.41 -5.64
N VAL A 208 -15.61 3.21 -4.58
CA VAL A 208 -16.37 4.47 -4.45
C VAL A 208 -15.53 5.67 -4.85
N ARG A 209 -16.19 6.79 -5.12
CA ARG A 209 -15.50 8.05 -5.37
C ARG A 209 -15.11 8.72 -4.05
N ALA A 210 -13.85 9.08 -3.91
CA ALA A 210 -13.38 9.88 -2.77
C ALA A 210 -14.10 11.24 -2.72
N HIS A 211 -14.45 11.67 -1.51
CA HIS A 211 -15.08 12.98 -1.23
C HIS A 211 -16.40 13.24 -1.98
N ALA A 212 -17.22 12.21 -2.15
CA ALA A 212 -18.52 12.28 -2.82
C ALA A 212 -19.72 12.45 -1.87
N GLY A 213 -19.53 12.75 -0.58
CA GLY A 213 -20.65 12.87 0.37
C GLY A 213 -21.15 11.54 0.93
N ILE A 214 -20.45 10.43 0.69
CA ILE A 214 -20.84 9.11 1.20
C ILE A 214 -20.43 9.03 2.68
N ALA A 215 -21.42 9.08 3.57
CA ALA A 215 -21.23 9.18 5.02
C ALA A 215 -20.22 8.16 5.58
N GLY A 216 -20.34 6.88 5.19
CA GLY A 216 -19.42 5.84 5.65
C GLY A 216 -17.97 6.02 5.18
N ASN A 217 -17.77 6.49 3.94
CA ASN A 217 -16.44 6.77 3.40
C ASN A 217 -15.82 8.00 4.06
N GLU A 218 -16.58 9.08 4.20
CA GLU A 218 -16.12 10.30 4.89
C GLU A 218 -15.74 10.01 6.35
N ARG A 219 -16.53 9.17 7.00
CA ARG A 219 -16.27 8.74 8.36
C ARG A 219 -15.01 7.87 8.47
N ALA A 220 -14.78 6.95 7.54
CA ALA A 220 -13.54 6.17 7.50
C ALA A 220 -12.32 7.10 7.33
N ASP A 221 -12.40 8.07 6.42
CA ASP A 221 -11.34 9.06 6.15
C ASP A 221 -11.08 10.01 7.32
N GLU A 222 -12.13 10.44 8.04
CA GLU A 222 -11.99 11.17 9.30
C GLU A 222 -11.24 10.32 10.35
N LEU A 223 -11.64 9.07 10.53
CA LEU A 223 -11.05 8.16 11.52
C LEU A 223 -9.62 7.78 11.18
N ALA A 224 -9.28 7.60 9.90
CA ALA A 224 -7.92 7.30 9.45
C ALA A 224 -6.97 8.48 9.75
N ARG A 225 -7.39 9.73 9.48
CA ARG A 225 -6.64 10.93 9.88
C ARG A 225 -6.49 11.03 11.39
N ARG A 226 -7.56 10.80 12.14
CA ARG A 226 -7.54 10.84 13.61
C ARG A 226 -6.58 9.78 14.15
N ALA A 227 -6.61 8.57 13.61
CA ALA A 227 -5.70 7.48 13.97
C ALA A 227 -4.23 7.85 13.74
N ALA A 228 -3.93 8.53 12.63
CA ALA A 228 -2.58 8.99 12.32
C ALA A 228 -2.09 10.03 13.35
N LEU A 229 -2.94 10.95 13.79
CA LEU A 229 -2.54 12.09 14.63
C LEU A 229 -2.56 11.81 16.13
N THR A 230 -3.59 11.12 16.63
CA THR A 230 -3.91 11.07 18.07
C THR A 230 -3.63 9.72 18.71
N LYS A 231 -3.61 8.63 17.94
CA LYS A 231 -3.43 7.28 18.49
C LYS A 231 -1.98 7.11 18.98
N LYS A 232 -1.80 6.78 20.26
CA LYS A 232 -0.47 6.62 20.90
C LYS A 232 -0.05 5.16 21.13
N THR A 233 -0.90 4.19 20.77
CA THR A 233 -0.60 2.75 20.91
C THR A 233 0.57 2.31 20.04
N ALA A 234 1.12 1.12 20.28
CA ALA A 234 2.04 0.50 19.34
C ALA A 234 1.44 0.46 17.91
N ALA A 235 2.30 0.50 16.90
CA ALA A 235 1.85 0.47 15.52
C ALA A 235 1.25 -0.92 15.20
N ASP A 236 0.05 -0.91 14.62
CA ASP A 236 -0.62 -2.09 14.10
C ASP A 236 0.10 -2.65 12.85
N TYR A 237 0.88 -1.79 12.17
CA TYR A 237 1.74 -2.20 11.06
C TYR A 237 3.03 -1.38 11.03
N ASP A 238 4.16 -2.09 11.00
CA ASP A 238 5.51 -1.54 11.14
C ASP A 238 6.50 -2.10 10.10
N LYS A 239 6.01 -2.68 9.01
CA LYS A 239 6.89 -3.13 7.92
C LYS A 239 7.16 -2.01 6.94
N PHE A 240 8.43 -1.65 6.77
CA PHE A 240 8.78 -0.54 5.90
C PHE A 240 8.72 -0.94 4.41
N PRO A 241 8.34 -0.01 3.53
CA PRO A 241 8.31 -0.24 2.10
C PRO A 241 9.70 -0.09 1.46
N LEU A 242 9.95 -0.75 0.33
CA LEU A 242 11.20 -0.59 -0.45
C LEU A 242 11.48 0.87 -0.85
N SER A 243 10.44 1.69 -1.04
CA SER A 243 10.57 3.12 -1.36
C SER A 243 11.22 3.89 -0.21
N TYR A 244 10.90 3.54 1.04
CA TYR A 244 11.51 4.14 2.23
C TYR A 244 13.00 3.78 2.30
N VAL A 245 13.35 2.51 2.07
CA VAL A 245 14.75 2.06 2.03
C VAL A 245 15.55 2.85 1.01
N LYS A 246 15.05 2.98 -0.23
CA LYS A 246 15.71 3.75 -1.29
C LYS A 246 15.91 5.22 -0.88
N LYS A 247 14.93 5.81 -0.20
CA LYS A 247 15.02 7.20 0.30
C LYS A 247 16.11 7.33 1.36
N VAL A 248 16.16 6.42 2.32
CA VAL A 248 17.16 6.40 3.40
C VAL A 248 18.56 6.19 2.84
N ILE A 249 18.74 5.19 1.97
CA ILE A 249 20.02 4.89 1.30
C ILE A 249 20.53 6.12 0.55
N LYS A 250 19.66 6.78 -0.23
CA LYS A 250 20.01 7.98 -0.98
C LYS A 250 20.39 9.15 -0.07
N ALA A 251 19.73 9.30 1.07
CA ALA A 251 20.09 10.35 2.02
C ALA A 251 21.45 10.09 2.66
N ALA A 252 21.72 8.84 3.07
CA ALA A 252 23.00 8.45 3.65
C ALA A 252 24.16 8.58 2.65
N SER A 253 23.95 8.16 1.40
CA SER A 253 25.00 8.19 0.37
C SER A 253 25.35 9.59 -0.14
N LEU A 254 24.57 10.61 0.21
CA LEU A 254 24.80 12.02 -0.17
C LEU A 254 25.29 12.88 1.00
N GLY A 255 25.22 12.37 2.23
CA GLY A 255 25.66 13.06 3.44
C GLY A 255 27.08 12.72 3.89
N GLU A 256 27.69 11.71 3.26
CA GLU A 256 29.13 11.40 3.31
C GLU A 256 29.89 12.16 2.22
#